data_AF-A0AAV4RWV5-F1
#
_entry.id   AF-A0AAV4RWV5-F1
#
_cell.length_a   1.000
_cell.length_b   1.000
_cell.length_c   1.000
_cell.angle_alpha   90.00
_cell.angle_beta   90.00
_cell.angle_gamma   90.00
#
_symmetry.space_group_name_H-M   'P 1'
#
loop_
_entity.id
_entity.type
_entity.pdbx_description
1 polymer ?
#
loop_
_entity_poly.entity_id
_entity_poly.type
_entity_poly.pdbx_seq_one_letter_code
_entity_poly.pdbx_strand_id
1 'polypeptide(L)'
;MGEKRMRFSIYDDLVLLRETVSLNPFENFLKWNDVQENLVITTNKRFSLRSAKDHALYLLKLYEKGDHLKCEPEEYSNDDPAVPEMNVNSNITENLELILDCQSLLHDSANDSSSESFLGLEPRKKQKLNSSASTVEYLKSKQTFEMDFKKRRLDLEERKLQLEEQRIQLEEKRLQLERKKLELEERKFNLQEMEKKAELKRNKERDDEMRQNFEKQHLVMLKILEVMNKK
;
A
#
# COMPACT_ATOMS: atom_id res chain seq x y z
N MET A 1 2.42 -44.12 -7.03
CA MET A 1 2.84 -42.89 -7.73
C MET A 1 3.46 -41.98 -6.68
N GLY A 2 4.73 -41.61 -6.81
CA GLY A 2 5.42 -40.81 -5.79
C GLY A 2 4.82 -39.41 -5.72
N GLU A 3 4.30 -39.01 -4.56
CA GLU A 3 3.87 -37.64 -4.31
C GLU A 3 5.08 -36.72 -4.49
N LYS A 4 5.05 -35.92 -5.57
CA LYS A 4 6.07 -34.90 -5.83
C LYS A 4 6.02 -33.94 -4.64
N ARG A 5 7.10 -33.86 -3.86
CA ARG A 5 7.21 -32.93 -2.72
C ARG A 5 6.83 -31.53 -3.21
N MET A 6 5.68 -31.05 -2.73
CA MET A 6 5.21 -29.71 -3.05
C MET A 6 6.16 -28.72 -2.37
N ARG A 7 6.77 -27.86 -3.18
CA ARG A 7 7.62 -26.77 -2.71
C ARG A 7 6.83 -25.49 -2.85
N PHE A 8 6.91 -24.64 -1.84
CA PHE A 8 6.40 -23.28 -1.94
C PHE A 8 7.23 -22.53 -2.99
N SER A 9 6.52 -21.86 -3.89
CA SER A 9 7.09 -20.87 -4.80
C SER A 9 6.94 -19.47 -4.19
N ILE A 10 7.71 -18.51 -4.71
CA ILE A 10 7.62 -17.10 -4.28
C ILE A 10 6.18 -16.58 -4.41
N TYR A 11 5.47 -16.97 -5.46
CA TYR A 11 4.06 -16.60 -5.61
C TYR A 11 3.18 -17.17 -4.49
N ASP A 12 3.40 -18.43 -4.09
CA ASP A 12 2.66 -19.03 -2.99
C ASP A 12 2.97 -18.33 -1.66
N ASP A 13 4.23 -17.90 -1.46
CA ASP A 13 4.66 -17.15 -0.28
C ASP A 13 3.96 -15.80 -0.17
N LEU A 14 3.86 -15.06 -1.28
CA LEU A 14 3.17 -13.78 -1.34
C LEU A 14 1.67 -13.92 -1.04
N VAL A 15 1.02 -14.94 -1.62
CA VAL A 15 -0.39 -15.23 -1.35
C VAL A 15 -0.59 -15.62 0.11
N LEU A 16 0.25 -16.51 0.64
CA LEU A 16 0.19 -16.95 2.04
C LEU A 16 0.34 -15.77 3.00
N LEU A 17 1.33 -14.90 2.79
CA LEU A 17 1.56 -13.72 3.62
C LEU A 17 0.40 -12.72 3.50
N ARG A 18 -0.12 -12.48 2.30
CA ARG A 18 -1.29 -11.62 2.08
C ARG A 18 -2.49 -12.09 2.88
N GLU A 19 -2.84 -13.37 2.78
CA GLU A 19 -3.99 -13.92 3.49
C GLU A 19 -3.76 -13.94 5.02
N THR A 20 -2.53 -14.25 5.45
CA THR A 20 -2.14 -14.24 6.87
C THR A 20 -2.25 -12.85 7.48
N VAL A 21 -1.84 -11.80 6.77
CA VAL A 21 -1.99 -10.40 7.22
C VAL A 21 -3.46 -9.99 7.20
N SER A 22 -4.22 -10.39 6.17
CA SER A 22 -5.60 -9.94 5.98
C SER A 22 -6.57 -10.51 7.01
N LEU A 23 -6.41 -11.79 7.36
CA LEU A 23 -7.27 -12.46 8.32
C LEU A 23 -6.70 -12.41 9.74
N ASN A 24 -5.38 -12.25 9.88
CA ASN A 24 -4.65 -12.32 11.13
C ASN A 24 -4.99 -13.58 11.96
N PRO A 25 -4.48 -14.76 11.56
CA PRO A 25 -4.77 -16.01 12.24
C PRO A 25 -4.03 -16.19 13.57
N PHE A 26 -3.26 -15.20 14.02
CA PHE A 26 -2.61 -15.18 15.33
C PHE A 26 -3.55 -14.73 16.45
N GLU A 27 -4.58 -13.95 16.13
CA GLU A 27 -5.64 -13.57 17.08
C GLU A 27 -6.64 -14.71 17.32
N ASN A 28 -6.97 -15.46 16.26
CA ASN A 28 -7.93 -16.55 16.33
C ASN A 28 -7.45 -17.74 15.51
N PHE A 29 -7.24 -18.86 16.20
CA PHE A 29 -6.70 -20.09 15.63
C PHE A 29 -7.59 -20.69 14.52
N LEU A 30 -8.91 -20.46 14.56
CA LEU A 30 -9.83 -20.98 13.55
C LEU A 30 -9.61 -20.36 12.17
N LYS A 31 -9.10 -19.13 12.12
CA LYS A 31 -8.83 -18.40 10.87
C LYS A 31 -7.71 -19.02 10.03
N TRP A 32 -6.92 -19.93 10.60
CA TRP A 32 -5.95 -20.71 9.82
C TRP A 32 -6.63 -21.55 8.74
N ASN A 33 -7.86 -22.03 8.98
CA ASN A 33 -8.61 -22.78 7.97
C ASN A 33 -8.95 -21.88 6.78
N ASP A 34 -9.45 -20.68 7.04
CA ASP A 34 -9.80 -19.71 6.01
C ASP A 34 -8.56 -19.29 5.19
N VAL A 35 -7.43 -19.02 5.87
CA VAL A 35 -6.14 -18.72 5.22
C VAL A 35 -5.69 -19.86 4.31
N GLN A 36 -5.79 -21.11 4.78
CA GLN A 36 -5.39 -22.27 3.99
C GLN A 36 -6.33 -22.51 2.81
N GLU A 37 -7.64 -22.37 3.01
CA GLU A 37 -8.63 -22.52 1.95
C GLU A 37 -8.41 -21.49 0.85
N ASN A 38 -8.23 -20.21 1.21
CA ASN A 38 -7.93 -19.13 0.27
C ASN A 38 -6.62 -19.36 -0.48
N LEU A 39 -5.58 -19.86 0.21
CA LEU A 39 -4.31 -20.22 -0.42
C LEU A 39 -4.50 -21.33 -1.46
N VAL A 40 -5.25 -22.39 -1.14
CA VAL A 40 -5.51 -23.50 -2.06
C VAL A 40 -6.31 -23.04 -3.27
N ILE A 41 -7.35 -22.21 -3.06
CA ILE A 41 -8.18 -21.66 -4.14
C ILE A 41 -7.33 -20.80 -5.07
N THR A 42 -6.50 -19.92 -4.51
CA THR A 42 -5.74 -18.93 -5.29
C THR A 42 -4.54 -19.55 -6.02
N THR A 43 -3.85 -20.48 -5.38
CA THR A 43 -2.65 -21.12 -5.96
C THR A 43 -2.99 -22.36 -6.79
N ASN A 44 -4.22 -22.86 -6.68
CA ASN A 44 -4.68 -24.13 -7.25
C ASN A 44 -3.79 -25.33 -6.85
N LYS A 45 -3.12 -25.23 -5.70
CA LYS A 45 -2.23 -26.25 -5.13
C LYS A 45 -2.79 -26.73 -3.80
N ARG A 46 -2.70 -28.03 -3.54
CA ARG A 46 -3.17 -28.61 -2.28
C ARG A 46 -2.11 -28.47 -1.19
N PHE A 47 -2.21 -27.41 -0.40
CA PHE A 47 -1.45 -27.25 0.83
C PHE A 47 -2.26 -27.75 2.03
N SER A 48 -1.60 -28.44 2.96
CA SER A 48 -2.22 -28.79 4.23
C SER A 48 -2.23 -27.58 5.18
N LEU A 49 -3.18 -27.53 6.11
CA LEU A 49 -3.26 -26.51 7.16
C LEU A 49 -1.93 -26.37 7.91
N ARG A 50 -1.33 -27.52 8.25
CA ARG A 50 -0.05 -27.59 8.93
C ARG A 50 1.08 -27.00 8.08
N SER A 51 1.13 -27.34 6.79
CA SER A 51 2.15 -26.82 5.87
C SER A 51 2.07 -25.30 5.70
N ALA A 52 0.85 -24.75 5.56
CA ALA A 52 0.64 -23.31 5.45
C ALA A 52 1.10 -22.58 6.73
N LYS A 53 0.73 -23.11 7.91
CA LYS A 53 1.13 -22.56 9.20
C LYS A 53 2.64 -22.60 9.42
N ASP A 54 3.25 -23.77 9.23
CA ASP A 54 4.68 -23.97 9.44
C ASP A 54 5.50 -23.07 8.50
N HIS A 55 5.04 -22.90 7.26
CA HIS A 55 5.71 -22.05 6.26
C HIS A 55 5.53 -20.55 6.54
N ALA A 56 4.35 -20.11 6.95
CA ALA A 56 4.13 -18.71 7.37
C ALA A 56 5.02 -18.33 8.56
N LEU A 57 5.12 -19.21 9.56
CA LEU A 57 6.02 -19.01 10.70
C LEU A 57 7.50 -18.99 10.29
N TYR A 58 7.88 -19.84 9.33
CA TYR A 58 9.24 -19.84 8.78
C TYR A 58 9.56 -18.50 8.08
N LEU A 59 8.65 -17.99 7.25
CA LEU A 59 8.82 -16.70 6.58
C LEU A 59 8.95 -15.53 7.58
N LEU A 60 8.13 -15.52 8.64
CA LEU A 60 8.23 -14.51 9.70
C LEU A 60 9.57 -14.60 10.45
N LYS A 61 10.06 -15.82 10.71
CA LYS A 61 11.35 -16.04 11.35
C LYS A 61 12.53 -15.61 10.48
N LEU A 62 12.43 -15.76 9.15
CA LEU A 62 13.42 -15.22 8.21
C LEU A 62 13.44 -13.69 8.24
N TYR A 63 12.25 -13.08 8.29
CA TYR A 63 12.09 -11.64 8.40
C TYR A 63 12.72 -11.07 9.68
N GLU A 64 12.44 -11.70 10.84
CA GLU A 64 13.00 -11.31 12.15
C GLU A 64 14.54 -11.38 12.19
N LYS A 65 15.14 -12.35 11.50
CA LYS A 65 16.59 -12.52 11.43
C LYS A 65 17.29 -11.58 10.44
N GLY A 66 16.52 -10.83 9.64
CA GLY A 66 17.08 -9.94 8.63
C GLY A 66 17.80 -10.67 7.48
N ASP A 67 17.62 -11.98 7.33
CA ASP A 67 18.14 -12.77 6.21
C ASP A 67 17.23 -12.56 4.98
N HIS A 68 17.41 -11.42 4.31
CA HIS A 68 16.87 -11.18 2.97
C HIS A 68 17.71 -12.00 1.99
N LEU A 69 17.38 -13.28 1.85
CA LEU A 69 17.94 -14.13 0.80
C LEU A 69 17.58 -13.52 -0.56
N LYS A 70 18.62 -12.96 -1.19
CA LYS A 70 18.95 -13.02 -2.62
C LYS A 70 17.86 -13.72 -3.46
N CYS A 71 16.89 -12.97 -3.94
CA CYS A 71 16.20 -13.34 -5.16
C CYS A 71 17.19 -13.08 -6.30
N GLU A 72 17.91 -14.12 -6.73
CA GLU A 72 18.40 -14.08 -8.10
C GLU A 72 17.18 -14.08 -9.02
N PRO A 73 17.07 -13.15 -9.97
CA PRO A 73 15.96 -13.14 -10.90
C PRO A 73 16.09 -14.37 -11.80
N GLU A 74 15.28 -15.39 -11.55
CA GLU A 74 15.01 -16.41 -12.57
C GLU A 74 14.48 -15.69 -13.80
N GLU A 75 15.19 -15.86 -14.92
CA GLU A 75 14.86 -15.30 -16.22
C GLU A 75 13.43 -15.71 -16.61
N TYR A 76 12.57 -14.71 -16.77
CA TYR A 76 11.22 -14.90 -17.32
C TYR A 76 11.34 -15.28 -18.79
N SER A 77 11.05 -16.54 -19.10
CA SER A 77 10.63 -16.94 -20.44
C SER A 77 9.31 -16.25 -20.76
N ASN A 78 9.38 -15.24 -21.62
CA ASN A 78 8.24 -14.49 -22.14
C ASN A 78 7.39 -15.37 -23.04
N ASP A 79 6.42 -16.10 -22.49
CA ASP A 79 5.32 -16.70 -23.26
C ASP A 79 4.15 -17.02 -22.31
N ASP A 80 3.39 -16.01 -21.87
CA ASP A 80 1.91 -16.05 -21.80
C ASP A 80 1.29 -14.72 -21.30
N PRO A 81 0.06 -14.36 -21.72
CA PRO A 81 -0.45 -13.00 -21.66
C PRO A 81 -1.35 -12.69 -20.45
N ALA A 82 -1.31 -11.42 -20.05
CA ALA A 82 -2.30 -10.67 -19.26
C ALA A 82 -2.51 -11.07 -17.79
N VAL A 83 -1.78 -10.42 -16.88
CA VAL A 83 -2.19 -10.26 -15.48
C VAL A 83 -2.85 -8.87 -15.33
N PRO A 84 -4.09 -8.78 -14.80
CA PRO A 84 -4.72 -7.49 -14.51
C PRO A 84 -3.98 -6.77 -13.38
N GLU A 85 -3.65 -5.49 -13.60
CA GLU A 85 -3.18 -4.58 -12.56
C GLU A 85 -4.19 -4.53 -11.41
N MET A 86 -3.87 -5.14 -10.26
CA MET A 86 -4.65 -4.98 -9.05
C MET A 86 -3.98 -3.96 -8.12
N ASN A 87 -4.59 -2.79 -8.11
CA ASN A 87 -4.50 -1.70 -7.15
C ASN A 87 -4.24 -2.19 -5.71
N VAL A 88 -3.03 -1.98 -5.20
CA VAL A 88 -2.66 -2.27 -3.81
C VAL A 88 -3.06 -1.06 -2.95
N ASN A 89 -4.18 -1.20 -2.24
CA ASN A 89 -4.66 -0.21 -1.28
C ASN A 89 -3.67 0.00 -0.12
N SER A 90 -3.58 1.26 0.29
CA SER A 90 -2.68 1.91 1.24
C SER A 90 -2.80 1.52 2.73
N ASN A 91 -3.33 0.33 3.07
CA ASN A 91 -3.58 -0.06 4.46
C ASN A 91 -2.53 -1.01 5.06
N ILE A 92 -1.40 -1.22 4.38
CA ILE A 92 -0.38 -2.21 4.77
C ILE A 92 0.55 -1.68 5.88
N THR A 93 0.66 -0.36 6.06
CA THR A 93 1.65 0.24 6.95
C THR A 93 1.21 0.38 8.41
N GLU A 94 -0.10 0.45 8.69
CA GLU A 94 -0.59 0.65 10.08
C GLU A 94 -0.70 -0.64 10.90
N ASN A 95 -0.80 -1.82 10.26
CA ASN A 95 -0.97 -3.10 10.97
C ASN A 95 0.36 -3.78 11.37
N LEU A 96 1.50 -3.28 10.88
CA LEU A 96 2.81 -3.87 11.20
C LEU A 96 3.39 -3.37 12.55
N GLU A 97 2.93 -2.23 13.07
CA GLU A 97 3.35 -1.73 14.40
C GLU A 97 2.65 -2.46 15.56
N LEU A 98 1.47 -3.04 15.33
CA LEU A 98 0.69 -3.71 16.38
C LEU A 98 1.17 -5.13 16.73
N ILE A 99 2.04 -5.73 15.91
CA ILE A 99 2.52 -7.11 16.10
C ILE A 99 3.81 -7.18 16.95
N LEU A 100 4.52 -6.06 17.12
CA LEU A 100 5.79 -6.01 17.85
C LEU A 100 5.69 -5.91 19.39
N ASP A 101 4.49 -5.70 19.95
CA ASP A 101 4.30 -5.52 21.40
C ASP A 101 4.00 -6.82 22.19
N CYS A 102 3.81 -7.97 21.54
CA CYS A 102 3.43 -9.21 22.22
C CYS A 102 4.61 -10.11 22.67
N GLN A 103 5.88 -9.76 22.41
CA GLN A 103 7.03 -10.60 22.77
C GLN A 103 7.68 -10.29 24.14
N SER A 104 7.14 -9.36 24.91
CA SER A 104 7.78 -8.88 26.16
C SER A 104 7.55 -9.73 27.42
N LEU A 105 7.05 -10.98 27.32
CA LEU A 105 6.64 -11.77 28.50
C LEU A 105 7.22 -13.19 28.61
N LEU A 106 8.31 -13.52 27.92
CA LEU A 106 9.00 -14.81 28.12
C LEU A 106 10.53 -14.66 28.13
N HIS A 107 11.08 -14.16 29.24
CA HIS A 107 12.44 -14.51 29.68
C HIS A 107 12.60 -14.22 31.17
N ASP A 108 12.18 -15.17 32.01
CA ASP A 108 12.70 -15.31 33.37
C ASP A 108 12.81 -16.81 33.68
N SER A 109 14.03 -17.34 33.61
CA SER A 109 14.51 -18.57 34.26
C SER A 109 15.83 -19.02 33.60
N ALA A 110 16.95 -18.62 34.19
CA ALA A 110 18.22 -19.30 33.98
C ALA A 110 19.00 -19.30 35.30
N ASN A 111 18.74 -20.34 36.09
CA ASN A 111 19.63 -20.76 37.15
C ASN A 111 19.51 -22.28 37.25
N ASP A 112 20.37 -23.01 36.53
CA ASP A 112 20.81 -24.31 37.02
C ASP A 112 22.22 -24.65 36.55
N SER A 113 23.04 -24.88 37.56
CA SER A 113 24.39 -25.37 37.53
C SER A 113 24.39 -26.87 37.25
N SER A 114 25.18 -27.31 36.28
CA SER A 114 25.68 -28.68 36.28
C SER A 114 27.06 -28.77 35.64
N SER A 115 27.93 -29.35 36.45
CA SER A 115 29.31 -29.74 36.25
C SER A 115 29.49 -30.76 35.12
N GLU A 116 30.51 -30.55 34.28
CA GLU A 116 31.25 -31.67 33.68
C GLU A 116 32.75 -31.40 33.73
N SER A 117 33.44 -32.36 34.32
CA SER A 117 34.89 -32.42 34.47
C SER A 117 35.52 -33.26 33.36
N PHE A 118 36.79 -32.96 33.08
CA PHE A 118 37.84 -33.94 32.77
C PHE A 118 37.96 -34.43 31.32
N LEU A 119 38.98 -33.91 30.59
CA LEU A 119 40.18 -34.67 30.18
C LEU A 119 41.22 -33.70 29.57
N GLY A 120 42.50 -33.96 29.89
CA GLY A 120 43.58 -32.99 29.79
C GLY A 120 44.25 -32.82 28.43
N LEU A 121 44.97 -31.70 28.31
CA LEU A 121 46.08 -31.51 27.38
C LEU A 121 47.18 -30.65 28.05
N GLU A 122 48.40 -31.12 27.84
CA GLU A 122 49.72 -30.64 28.30
C GLU A 122 50.03 -29.14 28.10
N PRO A 123 50.88 -28.53 28.94
CA PRO A 123 51.25 -27.13 28.88
C PRO A 123 52.40 -26.86 27.88
N ARG A 124 52.07 -26.43 26.65
CA ARG A 124 53.08 -25.87 25.72
C ARG A 124 53.36 -24.39 25.98
N LYS A 125 54.56 -24.15 26.52
CA LYS A 125 55.46 -22.99 26.44
C LYS A 125 54.85 -21.68 25.86
N LYS A 126 54.67 -20.71 26.76
CA LYS A 126 54.37 -19.29 26.46
C LYS A 126 55.50 -18.65 25.65
N GLN A 127 55.27 -18.40 24.36
CA GLN A 127 56.05 -17.43 23.59
C GLN A 127 55.52 -16.03 23.88
N LYS A 128 56.42 -15.16 24.34
CA LYS A 128 56.16 -13.76 24.65
C LYS A 128 55.89 -12.97 23.36
N LEU A 129 54.68 -12.43 23.31
CA LEU A 129 54.20 -11.18 22.71
C LEU A 129 55.23 -10.31 22.00
N ASN A 130 55.01 -10.13 20.69
CA ASN A 130 55.15 -8.86 19.98
C ASN A 130 53.89 -8.70 19.10
N SER A 131 52.69 -8.53 19.68
CA SER A 131 51.40 -8.52 18.94
C SER A 131 50.55 -7.24 19.11
N SER A 132 51.02 -6.26 19.87
CA SER A 132 50.22 -5.08 20.23
C SER A 132 49.94 -4.14 19.06
N ALA A 133 50.86 -4.01 18.09
CA ALA A 133 50.69 -3.13 16.93
C ALA A 133 49.59 -3.62 15.97
N SER A 134 49.58 -4.92 15.66
CA SER A 134 48.59 -5.54 14.77
C SER A 134 47.17 -5.50 15.34
N THR A 135 47.01 -5.70 16.65
CA THR A 135 45.71 -5.57 17.32
C THR A 135 45.18 -4.13 17.30
N VAL A 136 46.05 -3.14 17.51
CA VAL A 136 45.67 -1.72 17.47
C VAL A 136 45.26 -1.29 16.07
N GLU A 137 45.94 -1.77 15.03
CA GLU A 137 45.62 -1.48 13.64
C GLU A 137 44.28 -2.10 13.22
N TYR A 138 44.01 -3.34 13.63
CA TYR A 138 42.70 -3.97 13.44
C TYR A 138 41.57 -3.20 14.12
N LEU A 139 41.76 -2.73 15.36
CA LEU A 139 40.76 -1.95 16.08
C LEU A 139 40.46 -0.61 15.39
N LYS A 140 41.49 0.08 14.88
CA LYS A 140 41.31 1.31 14.09
C LYS A 140 40.55 1.02 12.78
N SER A 141 40.95 -0.02 12.05
CA SER A 141 40.29 -0.42 10.80
C SER A 141 38.84 -0.85 11.02
N LYS A 142 38.55 -1.52 12.14
CA LYS A 142 37.18 -1.90 12.52
C LYS A 142 36.35 -0.65 12.82
N GLN A 143 36.90 0.30 13.57
CA GLN A 143 36.23 1.55 13.90
C GLN A 143 35.91 2.38 12.65
N THR A 144 36.84 2.48 11.69
CA THR A 144 36.57 3.19 10.42
C THR A 144 35.49 2.49 9.61
N PHE A 145 35.52 1.16 9.55
CA PHE A 145 34.48 0.39 8.87
C PHE A 145 33.09 0.57 9.50
N GLU A 146 32.99 0.54 10.83
CA GLU A 146 31.74 0.81 11.55
C GLU A 146 31.23 2.24 11.29
N MET A 147 32.13 3.21 11.25
CA MET A 147 31.80 4.61 10.92
C MET A 147 31.30 4.75 9.47
N ASP A 148 31.98 4.12 8.51
CA ASP A 148 31.59 4.13 7.10
C ASP A 148 30.24 3.44 6.88
N PHE A 149 29.99 2.33 7.59
CA PHE A 149 28.71 1.63 7.55
C PHE A 149 27.58 2.51 8.08
N LYS A 150 27.80 3.18 9.23
CA LYS A 150 26.85 4.15 9.78
C LYS A 150 26.58 5.30 8.82
N LYS A 151 27.63 5.84 8.19
CA LYS A 151 27.51 6.91 7.20
C LYS A 151 26.65 6.48 6.01
N ARG A 152 26.94 5.32 5.40
CA ARG A 152 26.13 4.78 4.29
C ARG A 152 24.67 4.56 4.69
N ARG A 153 24.43 4.12 5.93
CA ARG A 153 23.06 3.96 6.45
C ARG A 153 22.33 5.31 6.52
N LEU A 154 23.00 6.35 7.04
CA LEU A 154 22.45 7.70 7.10
C LEU A 154 22.21 8.27 5.69
N ASP A 155 23.15 8.10 4.76
CA ASP A 155 23.00 8.57 3.37
C ASP A 155 21.77 7.92 2.69
N LEU A 156 21.53 6.63 2.95
CA LEU A 156 20.35 5.93 2.45
C LEU A 156 19.05 6.43 3.09
N GLU A 157 19.07 6.71 4.38
CA GLU A 157 17.93 7.25 5.13
C GLU A 157 17.57 8.66 4.64
N GLU A 158 18.58 9.51 4.43
CA GLU A 158 18.41 10.84 3.85
C GLU A 158 17.81 10.76 2.44
N ARG A 159 18.30 9.84 1.60
CA ARG A 159 17.75 9.65 0.25
C ARG A 159 16.31 9.15 0.26
N LYS A 160 15.95 8.29 1.22
CA LYS A 160 14.55 7.86 1.41
C LYS A 160 13.67 9.05 1.81
N LEU A 161 14.15 9.88 2.73
CA LEU A 161 13.42 11.07 3.17
C LEU A 161 13.18 12.05 2.01
N GLN A 162 14.19 12.28 1.16
CA GLN A 162 14.07 13.12 -0.03
C GLN A 162 13.03 12.59 -1.03
N LEU A 163 12.99 11.28 -1.24
CA LEU A 163 11.98 10.66 -2.12
C LEU A 163 10.58 10.80 -1.55
N GLU A 164 10.41 10.64 -0.24
CA GLU A 164 9.11 10.83 0.42
C GLU A 164 8.67 12.29 0.36
N GLU A 165 9.59 13.24 0.55
CA GLU A 165 9.29 14.67 0.40
C GLU A 165 8.84 15.00 -1.03
N GLN A 166 9.52 14.47 -2.06
CA GLN A 166 9.11 14.63 -3.46
C GLN A 166 7.72 14.03 -3.73
N ARG A 167 7.43 12.86 -3.15
CA ARG A 167 6.12 12.21 -3.26
C ARG A 167 5.02 13.09 -2.67
N ILE A 168 5.23 13.61 -1.46
CA ILE A 168 4.29 14.52 -0.78
C ILE A 168 4.06 15.78 -1.63
N GLN A 169 5.12 16.39 -2.19
CA GLN A 169 4.99 17.56 -3.06
C GLN A 169 4.16 17.29 -4.33
N LEU A 170 4.33 16.11 -4.94
CA LEU A 170 3.54 15.72 -6.10
C LEU A 170 2.07 15.51 -5.73
N GLU A 171 1.81 14.88 -4.58
CA GLU A 171 0.47 14.67 -4.07
C GLU A 171 -0.24 16.00 -3.75
N GLU A 172 0.48 16.95 -3.14
CA GLU A 172 -0.06 18.29 -2.89
C GLU A 172 -0.43 18.99 -4.20
N LYS A 173 0.44 18.96 -5.22
CA LYS A 173 0.14 19.53 -6.54
C LYS A 173 -1.07 18.87 -7.18
N ARG A 174 -1.20 17.55 -7.07
CA ARG A 174 -2.36 16.80 -7.56
C ARG A 174 -3.65 17.29 -6.90
N LEU A 175 -3.66 17.41 -5.57
CA LEU A 175 -4.82 17.89 -4.81
C LEU A 175 -5.17 19.35 -5.17
N GLN A 176 -4.17 20.21 -5.37
CA GLN A 176 -4.40 21.59 -5.83
C GLN A 176 -5.06 21.64 -7.21
N LEU A 177 -4.64 20.79 -8.15
CA LEU A 177 -5.27 20.71 -9.47
C LEU A 177 -6.70 20.19 -9.39
N GLU A 178 -6.96 19.20 -8.53
CA GLU A 178 -8.30 18.67 -8.31
C GLU A 178 -9.25 19.73 -7.75
N ARG A 179 -8.81 20.52 -6.76
CA ARG A 179 -9.58 21.66 -6.24
C ARG A 179 -9.91 22.68 -7.33
N LYS A 180 -8.94 23.06 -8.16
CA LYS A 180 -9.16 23.99 -9.29
C LYS A 180 -10.14 23.43 -10.32
N LYS A 181 -10.09 22.12 -10.58
CA LYS A 181 -11.01 21.45 -11.50
C LYS A 181 -12.45 21.55 -10.98
N LEU A 182 -12.66 21.26 -9.70
CA LEU A 182 -13.98 21.38 -9.06
C LEU A 182 -14.51 22.81 -9.10
N GLU A 183 -13.66 23.81 -8.80
CA GLU A 183 -14.04 25.23 -8.87
C GLU A 183 -14.47 25.65 -10.29
N LEU A 184 -13.78 25.16 -11.33
CA LEU A 184 -14.18 25.42 -12.71
C LEU A 184 -15.49 24.73 -13.08
N GLU A 185 -15.73 23.53 -12.56
CA GLU A 185 -16.96 22.78 -12.79
C GLU A 185 -18.17 23.47 -12.13
N GLU A 186 -18.01 23.96 -10.90
CA GLU A 186 -19.02 24.76 -10.21
C GLU A 186 -19.32 26.07 -10.97
N ARG A 187 -18.28 26.78 -11.44
CA ARG A 187 -18.47 27.98 -12.28
C ARG A 187 -19.23 27.68 -13.56
N LYS A 188 -18.93 26.57 -14.24
CA LYS A 188 -19.66 26.16 -15.44
C LYS A 188 -21.13 25.87 -15.13
N PHE A 189 -21.41 25.18 -14.03
CA PHE A 189 -22.77 24.90 -13.60
C PHE A 189 -23.56 26.19 -13.34
N ASN A 190 -22.97 27.12 -12.58
CA ASN A 190 -23.61 28.40 -12.28
C ASN A 190 -23.88 29.24 -13.54
N LEU A 191 -22.96 29.24 -14.50
CA LEU A 191 -23.17 29.91 -15.79
C LEU A 191 -24.32 29.29 -16.58
N GLN A 192 -24.41 27.95 -16.64
CA GLN A 192 -25.51 27.27 -17.31
C GLN A 192 -26.86 27.58 -16.65
N GLU A 193 -26.91 27.63 -15.33
CA GLU A 193 -28.13 27.99 -14.60
C GLU A 193 -28.58 29.42 -14.91
N MET A 194 -27.63 30.37 -14.90
CA MET A 194 -27.89 31.76 -15.23
C MET A 194 -28.36 31.94 -16.68
N GLU A 195 -27.77 31.20 -17.62
CA GLU A 195 -28.16 31.20 -19.03
C GLU A 195 -29.59 30.69 -19.21
N LYS A 196 -29.92 29.52 -18.63
CA LYS A 196 -31.28 28.97 -18.65
C LYS A 196 -32.30 29.93 -18.05
N LYS A 197 -31.96 30.59 -16.95
CA LYS A 197 -32.82 31.57 -16.29
C LYS A 197 -33.05 32.81 -17.18
N ALA A 198 -32.00 33.29 -17.85
CA ALA A 198 -32.10 34.40 -18.79
C ALA A 198 -32.93 34.04 -20.03
N GLU A 199 -32.78 32.83 -20.55
CA GLU A 199 -33.57 32.31 -21.67
C GLU A 199 -35.05 32.21 -21.32
N LEU A 200 -35.36 31.64 -20.14
CA LEU A 200 -36.74 31.56 -19.66
C LEU A 200 -37.37 32.95 -19.52
N LYS A 201 -36.61 33.94 -19.07
CA LYS A 201 -37.08 35.33 -18.98
C LYS A 201 -37.40 35.90 -20.37
N ARG A 202 -36.51 35.71 -21.35
CA ARG A 202 -36.74 36.14 -22.74
C ARG A 202 -37.94 35.45 -23.39
N ASN A 203 -38.15 34.17 -23.11
CA ASN A 203 -39.32 33.42 -23.58
C ASN A 203 -40.61 34.01 -23.00
N LYS A 204 -40.65 34.28 -21.69
CA LYS A 204 -41.81 34.91 -21.04
C LYS A 204 -42.12 36.29 -21.62
N GLU A 205 -41.10 37.12 -21.83
CA GLU A 205 -41.25 38.44 -22.45
C GLU A 205 -41.86 38.33 -23.87
N ARG A 206 -41.39 37.36 -24.68
CA ARG A 206 -41.97 37.08 -26.00
C ARG A 206 -43.43 36.63 -25.94
N ASP A 207 -43.78 35.78 -24.98
CA ASP A 207 -45.15 35.31 -24.79
C ASP A 207 -46.08 36.45 -24.37
N ASP A 208 -45.61 37.34 -23.49
CA ASP A 208 -46.35 38.53 -23.06
C ASP A 208 -46.56 39.53 -24.22
N GLU A 209 -45.54 39.74 -25.06
CA GLU A 209 -45.66 40.56 -26.28
C GLU A 209 -46.69 39.98 -27.26
N MET A 210 -46.69 38.67 -27.48
CA MET A 210 -47.68 37.99 -28.33
C MET A 210 -49.09 38.15 -27.78
N ARG A 211 -49.29 38.01 -26.46
CA ARG A 211 -50.59 38.25 -25.81
C ARG A 211 -51.06 39.68 -26.02
N GLN A 212 -50.21 40.67 -25.76
CA GLN A 212 -50.56 42.08 -25.99
C GLN A 212 -50.90 42.36 -27.45
N ASN A 213 -50.18 41.75 -28.40
CA ASN A 213 -50.47 41.91 -29.82
C ASN A 213 -51.83 41.30 -30.20
N PHE A 214 -52.16 40.12 -29.67
CA PHE A 214 -53.45 39.49 -29.88
C PHE A 214 -54.60 40.33 -29.29
N GLU A 215 -54.43 40.88 -28.08
CA GLU A 215 -55.40 41.79 -27.46
C GLU A 215 -55.62 43.05 -28.31
N LYS A 216 -54.54 43.65 -28.83
CA LYS A 216 -54.63 44.80 -29.75
C LYS A 216 -55.39 44.46 -31.03
N GLN A 217 -55.10 43.32 -31.65
CA GLN A 217 -55.80 42.86 -32.85
C GLN A 217 -57.29 42.63 -32.57
N HIS A 218 -57.61 41.97 -31.46
CA HIS A 218 -58.98 41.73 -31.03
C HIS A 218 -59.74 43.05 -30.80
N LEU A 219 -59.11 44.03 -30.15
CA LEU A 219 -59.71 45.36 -29.95
C LEU A 219 -59.98 46.09 -31.27
N VAL A 220 -59.06 46.03 -32.22
CA VAL A 220 -59.25 46.61 -33.56
C VAL A 220 -60.44 45.96 -34.26
N MET A 221 -60.55 44.63 -34.21
CA MET A 221 -61.67 43.88 -34.79
C MET A 221 -63.02 44.30 -34.16
N LEU A 222 -63.11 44.39 -32.84
CA LEU A 222 -64.31 44.86 -32.15
C LEU A 222 -64.71 46.28 -32.60
N LYS A 223 -63.75 47.18 -32.77
CA LYS A 223 -64.00 48.55 -33.21
C LYS A 223 -64.50 48.61 -34.66
N ILE A 224 -63.98 47.74 -35.53
CA ILE A 224 -64.48 47.60 -36.91
C ILE A 224 -65.94 47.13 -36.91
N LEU A 225 -66.27 46.11 -36.11
CA LEU A 225 -67.65 45.61 -35.97
C LEU A 225 -68.61 46.70 -35.47
N GLU A 226 -68.19 47.50 -34.49
CA GLU A 226 -68.99 48.61 -33.97
C GLU A 226 -69.30 49.68 -35.04
N VAL A 227 -68.30 50.02 -35.88
CA VAL A 227 -68.48 50.97 -36.99
C VAL A 227 -69.42 50.41 -38.05
N MET A 228 -69.33 49.11 -38.37
CA MET A 228 -70.22 48.47 -39.35
C MET A 228 -71.68 48.43 -38.88
N ASN A 229 -71.93 48.25 -37.58
CA ASN A 229 -73.29 48.22 -37.03
C ASN A 229 -73.96 49.60 -36.91
N LYS A 230 -73.23 50.70 -37.08
CA LYS A 230 -73.77 52.08 -37.00
C LYS A 230 -74.21 52.65 -38.36
N LYS A 231 -74.08 51.90 -39.45
CA LYS A 231 -74.58 52.23 -40.79
C LYS A 231 -75.87 51.47 -41.07
#